data_AF-A0A942A0T1-F1
#
_entry.id   AF-A0A942A0T1-F1
#
_cell.length_a   1.000
_cell.length_b   1.000
_cell.length_c   1.000
_cell.angle_alpha   90.00
_cell.angle_beta   90.00
_cell.angle_gamma   90.00
#
_symmetry.space_group_name_H-M   'P 1'
#
loop_
_entity.id
_entity.type
_entity.pdbx_description
1 polymer ?
#
loop_
_entity_poly.entity_id
_entity_poly.type
_entity_poly.pdbx_seq_one_letter_code
_entity_poly.pdbx_strand_id
1 'polypeptide(L)'
;MRLQYPSGIRIICLPCTGKVDLIHILRSFEKGADGVYVVGCMEGSCQFTTGNLRARKRVEQARVLLEAIGVGGDRVHMFNLASSEAPRFVEIAEEMTRKILAMGPNPIKKARKRLAA
;
A
#
# COMPACT_ATOMS: atom_id res chain seq x y z
N MET A 1 -10.07 -11.00 -20.25
CA MET A 1 -8.81 -11.62 -19.77
C MET A 1 -8.97 -11.98 -18.29
N ARG A 2 -8.65 -13.21 -17.88
CA ARG A 2 -8.53 -13.59 -16.46
C ARG A 2 -7.05 -13.50 -16.09
N LEU A 3 -6.64 -12.35 -15.58
CA LEU A 3 -5.27 -12.14 -15.12
C LEU A 3 -5.13 -12.67 -13.69
N GLN A 4 -4.01 -13.34 -13.41
CA GLN A 4 -3.68 -13.83 -12.08
C GLN A 4 -2.73 -12.85 -11.40
N TYR A 5 -2.85 -12.72 -10.08
CA TYR A 5 -1.94 -11.94 -9.26
C TYR A 5 -1.62 -12.71 -7.97
N PRO A 6 -0.55 -12.35 -7.24
CA PRO A 6 -0.15 -13.08 -6.03
C PRO A 6 -1.25 -13.18 -4.97
N SER A 7 -1.44 -14.39 -4.41
CA SER A 7 -2.50 -14.70 -3.43
C SER A 7 -2.33 -14.03 -2.06
N GLY A 8 -1.17 -13.45 -1.78
CA GLY A 8 -0.90 -12.73 -0.53
C GLY A 8 -1.56 -11.34 -0.43
N ILE A 9 -2.21 -10.89 -1.51
CA ILE A 9 -2.81 -9.56 -1.60
C ILE A 9 -4.25 -9.60 -1.10
N ARG A 10 -4.60 -8.65 -0.22
CA ARG A 10 -5.99 -8.39 0.18
C ARG A 10 -6.39 -7.01 -0.30
N ILE A 11 -7.40 -6.94 -1.16
CA ILE A 11 -7.89 -5.70 -1.75
C ILE A 11 -9.00 -5.14 -0.86
N ILE A 12 -8.89 -3.85 -0.51
CA ILE A 12 -9.95 -3.11 0.20
C ILE A 12 -10.44 -2.02 -0.74
N CYS A 13 -11.68 -2.14 -1.21
CA CYS A 13 -12.28 -1.17 -2.11
C CYS A 13 -12.74 0.06 -1.34
N LEU A 14 -12.32 1.23 -1.79
CA LEU A 14 -12.77 2.53 -1.31
C LEU A 14 -13.37 3.31 -2.48
N PRO A 15 -14.37 4.19 -2.25
CA PRO A 15 -14.96 4.99 -3.31
C PRO A 15 -13.95 5.97 -3.93
N CYS A 16 -12.92 6.36 -3.19
CA CYS A 16 -11.84 7.22 -3.66
C CYS A 16 -10.58 6.99 -2.82
N THR A 17 -9.41 7.09 -3.44
CA THR A 17 -8.13 7.11 -2.71
C THR A 17 -8.01 8.29 -1.75
N GLY A 18 -8.76 9.38 -1.98
CA GLY A 18 -8.84 10.51 -1.06
C GLY A 18 -9.37 10.16 0.33
N LYS A 19 -10.07 9.03 0.51
CA LYS A 19 -10.46 8.50 1.82
C LYS A 19 -9.35 7.75 2.54
N VAL A 20 -8.28 7.37 1.86
CA VAL A 20 -7.11 6.77 2.51
C VAL A 20 -6.49 7.83 3.41
N ASP A 21 -6.29 7.45 4.66
CA ASP A 21 -5.70 8.30 5.68
C ASP A 21 -4.52 7.58 6.29
N LEU A 22 -3.64 8.34 6.93
CA LEU A 22 -2.41 7.84 7.53
C LEU A 22 -2.72 6.71 8.55
N ILE A 23 -3.77 6.87 9.35
CA ILE A 23 -4.26 5.86 10.29
C ILE A 23 -4.58 4.53 9.60
N HIS A 24 -5.15 4.53 8.39
CA HIS A 24 -5.47 3.30 7.68
C HIS A 24 -4.20 2.53 7.28
N ILE A 25 -3.16 3.26 6.87
CA ILE A 25 -1.87 2.68 6.50
C ILE A 25 -1.17 2.13 7.75
N LEU A 26 -1.01 2.95 8.79
CA LEU A 26 -0.29 2.56 10.01
C LEU A 26 -0.97 1.39 10.73
N ARG A 27 -2.31 1.41 10.84
CA ARG A 27 -3.08 0.32 11.46
C ARG A 27 -2.96 -1.00 10.69
N SER A 28 -2.74 -0.95 9.37
CA SER A 28 -2.48 -2.15 8.59
C SER A 28 -1.16 -2.81 8.99
N PHE A 29 -0.10 -2.02 9.21
CA PHE A 29 1.17 -2.52 9.73
C PHE A 29 1.06 -3.04 11.16
N GLU A 30 0.30 -2.37 12.02
CA GLU A 30 0.01 -2.81 13.39
C GLU A 30 -0.71 -4.18 13.43
N LYS A 31 -1.61 -4.42 12.47
CA LYS A 31 -2.28 -5.71 12.28
C LYS A 31 -1.38 -6.79 11.68
N GLY A 32 -0.15 -6.46 11.29
CA GLY A 32 0.85 -7.40 10.79
C GLY A 32 0.91 -7.51 9.27
N ALA A 33 0.44 -6.51 8.54
CA ALA A 33 0.70 -6.41 7.10
C ALA A 33 2.22 -6.22 6.85
N ASP A 34 2.75 -6.93 5.86
CA ASP A 34 4.17 -6.88 5.49
C ASP A 34 4.49 -5.73 4.53
N GLY A 35 3.48 -5.26 3.78
CA GLY A 35 3.51 -4.04 2.98
C GLY A 35 2.09 -3.57 2.64
N VAL A 36 1.96 -2.30 2.28
CA VAL A 36 0.69 -1.64 1.96
C VAL A 36 0.88 -0.79 0.72
N TYR A 37 0.02 -0.91 -0.28
CA TYR A 37 0.05 0.01 -1.40
C TYR A 37 -1.34 0.56 -1.70
N VAL A 38 -1.36 1.77 -2.23
CA VAL A 38 -2.57 2.50 -2.55
C VAL A 38 -2.65 2.66 -4.06
N VAL A 39 -3.73 2.18 -4.66
CA VAL A 39 -3.97 2.32 -6.11
C VAL A 39 -5.03 3.39 -6.32
N GLY A 40 -4.71 4.41 -7.12
CA GLY A 40 -5.63 5.52 -7.43
C GLY A 40 -5.70 5.87 -8.90
N CYS A 41 -6.61 6.79 -9.22
CA CYS A 41 -6.73 7.37 -10.56
C CYS A 41 -5.42 8.06 -10.98
N MET A 42 -5.18 8.14 -12.29
CA MET A 42 -4.09 8.94 -12.87
C MET A 42 -4.09 10.37 -12.33
N GLU A 43 -2.89 10.92 -12.15
CA GLU A 43 -2.76 12.32 -11.72
C GLU A 43 -3.42 13.23 -12.76
N GLY A 44 -4.24 14.19 -12.31
CA GLY A 44 -5.03 15.05 -13.20
C GLY A 44 -6.41 14.49 -13.62
N SER A 45 -6.64 13.18 -13.58
CA SER A 45 -7.96 12.57 -13.91
C SER A 45 -8.77 12.14 -12.69
N CYS A 46 -8.58 12.83 -11.56
CA CYS A 46 -9.30 12.50 -10.33
C CYS A 46 -10.77 12.91 -10.44
N GLN A 47 -11.68 11.93 -10.31
CA GLN A 47 -13.13 12.18 -10.25
C GLN A 47 -13.52 13.15 -9.13
N PHE A 48 -12.78 13.13 -8.02
CA PHE A 48 -12.99 13.98 -6.85
C PHE A 48 -11.98 15.15 -6.79
N THR A 49 -11.53 15.62 -7.95
CA THR A 49 -10.66 16.79 -8.16
C THR A 49 -9.23 16.62 -7.62
N THR A 50 -9.04 16.52 -6.31
CA THR A 50 -7.71 16.47 -5.66
C THR A 50 -7.51 15.26 -4.74
N GLY A 51 -8.43 14.28 -4.77
CA GLY A 51 -8.40 13.12 -3.89
C GLY A 51 -7.12 12.29 -3.99
N ASN A 52 -6.66 12.00 -5.21
CA ASN A 52 -5.41 11.27 -5.45
C ASN A 52 -4.17 12.06 -5.02
N LEU A 53 -4.12 13.38 -5.27
CA LEU A 53 -3.02 14.23 -4.84
C LEU A 53 -2.89 14.29 -3.32
N ARG A 54 -4.02 14.33 -2.60
CA ARG A 54 -4.04 14.25 -1.13
C ARG A 54 -3.55 12.88 -0.65
N ALA A 55 -4.01 11.80 -1.28
CA ALA A 55 -3.56 10.45 -0.96
C ALA A 55 -2.04 10.31 -1.13
N ARG A 56 -1.46 10.83 -2.20
CA ARG A 56 0.00 10.82 -2.44
C ARG A 56 0.77 11.47 -1.31
N LYS A 57 0.34 12.66 -0.87
CA LYS A 57 0.97 13.35 0.26
C LYS A 57 0.91 12.51 1.55
N ARG A 58 -0.22 11.85 1.81
CA ARG A 58 -0.38 10.99 3.01
C ARG A 58 0.45 9.72 2.95
N VAL A 59 0.58 9.12 1.76
CA VAL A 59 1.44 7.96 1.53
C VAL A 59 2.90 8.34 1.75
N GLU A 60 3.34 9.50 1.25
CA GLU A 60 4.70 9.98 1.49
C GLU A 60 4.96 10.27 2.97
N GLN A 61 4.00 10.88 3.68
CA GLN A 61 4.06 11.03 5.13
C GLN A 61 4.18 9.67 5.85
N ALA A 62 3.41 8.67 5.41
CA ALA A 62 3.50 7.32 5.95
C ALA A 62 4.89 6.70 5.71
N ARG A 63 5.46 6.90 4.52
CA ARG A 63 6.79 6.43 4.16
C ARG A 63 7.86 6.99 5.11
N VAL A 64 7.87 8.30 5.30
CA VAL A 64 8.82 8.98 6.21
C VAL A 64 8.68 8.47 7.64
N LEU A 65 7.45 8.31 8.12
CA LEU A 65 7.20 7.78 9.47
C LEU A 65 7.66 6.33 9.63
N LEU A 66 7.38 5.47 8.65
CA LEU A 66 7.78 4.06 8.67
C LEU A 66 9.30 3.88 8.62
N GLU A 67 9.99 4.78 7.92
CA GLU A 67 11.45 4.84 7.91
C GLU A 67 11.99 5.26 9.28
N ALA A 68 11.42 6.32 9.88
CA ALA A 68 11.83 6.82 11.18
C ALA A 68 11.67 5.79 12.32
N ILE A 69 10.65 4.93 12.25
CA ILE A 69 10.42 3.86 13.24
C ILE A 69 11.16 2.54 12.92
N GLY A 70 11.94 2.50 11.82
CA GLY A 70 12.72 1.32 11.44
C GLY A 70 11.91 0.14 10.86
N VAL A 71 10.67 0.39 10.41
CA VAL A 71 9.85 -0.61 9.70
C VAL A 71 10.24 -0.69 8.23
N GLY A 72 10.72 0.42 7.66
CA GLY A 72 11.13 0.55 6.26
C GLY A 72 10.04 1.21 5.43
N GLY A 73 10.32 2.42 4.95
CA GLY A 73 9.38 3.23 4.17
C GLY A 73 9.00 2.59 2.84
N ASP A 74 9.90 1.82 2.24
CA ASP A 74 9.68 1.13 0.96
C ASP A 74 8.59 0.05 1.00
N ARG A 75 8.08 -0.28 2.20
CA ARG A 75 6.90 -1.12 2.39
C ARG A 75 5.60 -0.41 2.02
N VAL A 76 5.64 0.91 1.78
CA VAL A 76 4.49 1.73 1.37
C VAL A 76 4.71 2.40 0.04
N HIS A 77 3.77 2.18 -0.89
CA HIS A 77 3.80 2.84 -2.19
C HIS A 77 2.42 3.25 -2.67
N MET A 78 2.36 4.32 -3.46
CA MET A 78 1.17 4.69 -4.22
C MET A 78 1.41 4.47 -5.70
N PHE A 79 0.42 3.87 -6.36
CA PHE A 79 0.40 3.68 -7.79
C PHE A 79 -0.83 4.37 -8.38
N ASN A 80 -0.65 4.92 -9.57
CA ASN A 80 -1.70 5.57 -10.32
C ASN A 80 -1.98 4.73 -11.57
N LEU A 81 -3.24 4.38 -11.78
CA LEU A 81 -3.69 3.53 -12.88
C LEU A 81 -5.00 4.07 -13.45
N ALA A 82 -5.15 3.94 -14.77
CA ALA A 82 -6.44 4.08 -15.44
C ALA A 82 -7.25 2.78 -15.33
N SER A 83 -8.56 2.88 -15.43
CA SER A 83 -9.47 1.73 -15.33
C SER A 83 -9.25 0.67 -16.41
N SER A 84 -8.65 1.05 -17.54
CA SER A 84 -8.31 0.15 -18.65
C SER A 84 -7.00 -0.61 -18.46
N GLU A 85 -6.18 -0.27 -17.47
CA GLU A 85 -4.81 -0.80 -17.31
C GLU A 85 -4.76 -2.03 -16.39
N ALA A 86 -5.61 -3.03 -16.67
CA ALA A 86 -5.62 -4.27 -15.91
C ALA A 86 -4.28 -5.05 -15.94
N PRO A 87 -3.55 -5.14 -17.06
CA PRO A 87 -2.22 -5.78 -17.08
C PRO A 87 -1.22 -5.08 -16.16
N ARG A 88 -1.25 -3.75 -16.12
CA ARG A 88 -0.35 -2.95 -15.30
C ARG A 88 -0.59 -3.16 -13.80
N PHE A 89 -1.85 -3.37 -13.40
CA PHE A 89 -2.18 -3.72 -12.01
C PHE A 89 -1.48 -5.02 -11.57
N VAL A 90 -1.44 -6.01 -12.45
CA VAL A 90 -0.80 -7.32 -12.16
C VAL A 90 0.70 -7.17 -12.04
N GLU A 91 1.33 -6.42 -12.94
CA GLU A 91 2.77 -6.12 -12.86
C GLU A 91 3.13 -5.45 -11.52
N ILE A 92 2.33 -4.47 -11.09
CA ILE A 92 2.51 -3.78 -9.81
C ILE A 92 2.33 -4.73 -8.64
N ALA A 93 1.30 -5.59 -8.70
CA ALA A 93 1.05 -6.59 -7.67
C ALA A 93 2.25 -7.55 -7.51
N GLU A 94 2.84 -8.00 -8.60
CA GLU A 94 4.03 -8.85 -8.61
C GLU A 94 5.29 -8.11 -8.16
N GLU A 95 5.49 -6.87 -8.61
CA GLU A 95 6.61 -6.03 -8.21
C GLU A 95 6.60 -5.77 -6.69
N MET A 96 5.45 -5.34 -6.17
CA MET A 96 5.28 -5.10 -4.73
C MET A 96 5.47 -6.38 -3.92
N THR A 97 4.94 -7.50 -4.40
CA THR A 97 5.13 -8.80 -3.72
C THR A 97 6.61 -9.17 -3.66
N ARG A 98 7.36 -9.04 -4.76
CA ARG A 98 8.80 -9.30 -4.79
C ARG A 98 9.58 -8.38 -3.85
N LYS A 99 9.27 -7.08 -3.84
CA LYS A 99 9.89 -6.10 -2.93
C LYS A 99 9.65 -6.48 -1.46
N ILE A 100 8.42 -6.81 -1.09
CA ILE A 100 8.06 -7.18 0.29
C ILE A 100 8.75 -8.49 0.71
N LEU A 101 8.81 -9.49 -0.18
CA LEU A 101 9.49 -10.75 0.10
C LEU A 101 11.00 -10.55 0.33
N ALA A 102 11.64 -9.68 -0.46
CA ALA A 102 13.06 -9.35 -0.31
C ALA A 102 13.35 -8.61 1.02
N MET A 103 12.45 -7.72 1.47
CA MET A 103 12.58 -7.02 2.75
C MET A 103 12.29 -7.90 3.97
N GLY A 104 11.64 -9.05 3.76
CA GLY A 104 11.27 -9.97 4.83
C GLY A 104 10.12 -9.47 5.73
N PRO A 105 9.76 -10.27 6.75
CA PRO A 105 8.56 -10.05 7.56
C PRO A 105 8.63 -8.75 8.35
N ASN A 106 7.47 -8.11 8.52
CA ASN A 106 7.34 -6.86 9.28
C ASN A 106 7.84 -7.03 10.73
N PRO A 107 8.75 -6.16 11.22
CA PRO A 107 9.28 -6.22 12.58
C PRO A 107 8.20 -6.07 13.67
N ILE A 108 7.12 -5.30 13.42
CA ILE A 108 6.00 -5.14 14.36
C ILE A 108 5.28 -6.48 14.62
N LYS A 109 5.18 -7.33 13.59
CA LYS A 109 4.58 -8.67 13.69
C LYS A 109 5.40 -9.59 14.62
N LYS A 110 6.74 -9.47 14.59
CA LYS A 110 7.63 -10.20 15.50
C LYS A 110 7.48 -9.70 16.94
N ALA A 111 7.43 -8.38 17.14
CA ALA A 111 7.24 -7.78 18.46
C ALA A 111 5.92 -8.23 19.11
N ARG A 112 4.80 -8.20 18.36
CA ARG A 112 3.50 -8.71 18.86
C ARG A 112 3.51 -10.19 19.20
N LYS A 113 4.13 -11.03 18.36
CA LYS A 113 4.26 -12.47 18.67
C LYS A 113 5.06 -12.72 19.95
N ARG A 114 6.06 -11.87 20.24
CA ARG A 114 6.87 -11.97 21.46
C ARG A 114 6.15 -11.46 22.72
N LEU A 115 5.23 -10.49 22.58
CA LEU A 115 4.39 -9.97 23.67
C LEU A 115 3.22 -10.90 24.01
N ALA A 116 2.75 -11.68 23.04
CA ALA A 116 1.66 -12.63 23.21
C ALA A 116 2.12 -14.04 23.62
N ALA A 117 3.44 -14.27 23.68
CA ALA A 117 4.09 -15.50 24.15
C ALA A 117 4.67 -15.28 25.55
#